data_AF-A0A7L4HN79-F1
#
_entry.id   AF-A0A7L4HN79-F1
#
_cell.length_a   1.000
_cell.length_b   1.000
_cell.length_c   1.000
_cell.angle_alpha   90.00
_cell.angle_beta   90.00
_cell.angle_gamma   90.00
#
_symmetry.space_group_name_H-M   'P 1'
#
loop_
_entity.id
_entity.type
_entity.pdbx_description
1 polymer ?
#
loop_
_entity_poly.entity_id
_entity_poly.type
_entity_poly.pdbx_seq_one_letter_code
_entity_poly.pdbx_strand_id
1 'polypeptide(L)'
;MDDTSDEPPTSAVLLDNCHFSQVVFNDVEKFYVPGGDIPCYYTLTQNIVPRGKDWVGIFRVGWKTVREYYTFMWAPLPSGVHSGTAVQQQIQFKAYYLPKDDEYYQFCYVDQDGVVRGASVPFQFRAEPEDDILVVTTQAEAEEIELQNKNLCKENEELKASCASLQKQNIDLQEKLNKMQELQNSLESLRSNTEKLELDSLKKENKLLKELDDCRAAELHRLKEQIQNLTSDKKHLETRLKTALDHTDQLQSQVLSYKKEVENLSHMDRDKTEQLESLKEENRQLRETRTQQKEQDKELERCMEYLKGTEAKLLLCLPHCLQNEQQQNHNSMRELEEQHLFQILQAKKNEADEITSGTSSCSSVPLQKLREENGRFPRCLSQTREVSSFSVVSQAQAPSPAPKVGGLLFGNPYCASITKCPMCADVFPEDIETSQYEAQVQSHLLECPLCSETFEKSKKQLFDDHIFCHGLE
;
A
#
# COMPACT_ATOMS: atom_id res chain seq x y z
N MET A 1 -9.26 -82.64 28.71
CA MET A 1 -8.53 -82.38 27.45
C MET A 1 -8.05 -80.95 27.54
N ASP A 2 -7.23 -80.60 28.52
CA ASP A 2 -6.02 -81.32 28.99
C ASP A 2 -4.98 -81.34 27.87
N ASP A 3 -4.15 -80.30 27.84
CA ASP A 3 -2.70 -80.51 27.89
C ASP A 3 -2.04 -79.31 28.59
N THR A 4 -1.21 -79.59 29.59
CA THR A 4 -0.49 -78.59 30.39
C THR A 4 0.83 -78.23 29.74
N SER A 5 1.17 -76.95 29.68
CA SER A 5 2.53 -76.49 29.38
C SER A 5 2.96 -75.42 30.36
N ASP A 6 3.07 -75.82 31.63
CA ASP A 6 3.92 -75.12 32.61
C ASP A 6 5.39 -75.42 32.29
N GLU A 7 5.90 -74.81 31.23
CA GLU A 7 7.34 -74.71 31.03
C GLU A 7 7.87 -73.64 32.00
N PRO A 8 8.82 -73.96 32.90
CA PRO A 8 9.45 -72.91 33.70
C PRO A 8 10.18 -71.96 32.73
N PRO A 9 10.32 -70.67 33.06
CA PRO A 9 11.15 -69.78 32.26
C PRO A 9 12.57 -70.32 32.30
N THR A 10 12.98 -71.01 31.23
CA THR A 10 14.36 -71.46 31.06
C THR A 10 15.20 -70.21 31.05
N SER A 11 15.87 -69.97 32.18
CA SER A 11 16.53 -68.71 32.46
C SER A 11 17.68 -68.54 31.47
N ALA A 12 17.40 -67.83 30.38
CA ALA A 12 18.38 -67.25 29.47
C ALA A 12 19.11 -66.11 30.19
N VAL A 13 19.74 -66.45 31.32
CA VAL A 13 20.84 -65.68 31.88
C VAL A 13 21.93 -65.73 30.82
N LEU A 14 22.16 -64.59 30.18
CA LEU A 14 23.28 -64.36 29.30
C LEU A 14 24.55 -64.89 29.97
N LEU A 15 25.14 -65.94 29.40
CA LEU A 15 26.39 -66.56 29.87
C LEU A 15 27.63 -65.70 29.54
N ASP A 16 27.43 -64.39 29.33
CA ASP A 16 28.46 -63.40 28.95
C ASP A 16 29.58 -63.26 30.00
N ASN A 17 29.38 -63.78 31.21
CA ASN A 17 30.32 -63.72 32.32
C ASN A 17 30.77 -65.11 32.83
N CYS A 18 30.95 -66.10 31.94
CA CYS A 18 31.70 -67.32 32.27
C CYS A 18 33.18 -67.03 32.53
N HIS A 19 33.50 -66.60 33.75
CA HIS A 19 34.85 -66.23 34.20
C HIS A 19 35.91 -67.33 34.02
N PHE A 20 35.48 -68.61 34.01
CA PHE A 20 36.36 -69.79 33.94
C PHE A 20 36.63 -70.32 32.52
N SER A 21 36.06 -69.72 31.47
CA SER A 21 36.24 -70.14 30.07
C SER A 21 36.74 -69.01 29.17
N GLN A 22 37.42 -68.01 29.75
CA GLN A 22 38.00 -66.89 29.00
C GLN A 22 39.34 -67.27 28.34
N VAL A 23 39.95 -68.36 28.80
CA VAL A 23 41.09 -69.04 28.17
C VAL A 23 40.72 -70.49 27.92
N VAL A 24 40.93 -70.97 26.69
CA VAL A 24 40.63 -72.35 26.27
C VAL A 24 41.93 -73.06 25.95
N PHE A 25 42.18 -74.23 26.53
CA PHE A 25 43.33 -75.07 26.19
C PHE A 25 43.01 -75.94 24.97
N ASN A 26 43.92 -75.98 24.01
CA ASN A 26 43.78 -76.75 22.77
C ASN A 26 44.78 -77.92 22.76
N ASP A 27 44.47 -78.97 22.02
CA ASP A 27 45.37 -80.09 21.73
C ASP A 27 46.04 -80.68 23.00
N VAL A 28 45.22 -80.90 24.04
CA VAL A 28 45.63 -81.48 25.32
C VAL A 28 45.53 -83.00 25.22
N GLU A 29 46.68 -83.66 25.20
CA GLU A 29 46.77 -85.11 25.11
C GLU A 29 46.28 -85.78 26.39
N LYS A 30 45.73 -86.99 26.26
CA LYS A 30 45.35 -87.81 27.42
C LYS A 30 46.58 -88.27 28.21
N PHE A 31 47.66 -88.57 27.49
CA PHE A 31 48.90 -89.12 28.03
C PHE A 31 50.10 -88.36 27.47
N TYR A 32 50.96 -87.87 28.36
CA TYR A 32 52.25 -87.30 27.99
C TYR A 32 53.38 -88.24 28.41
N VAL A 33 54.35 -88.47 27.52
CA VAL A 33 55.48 -89.37 27.78
C VAL A 33 56.38 -88.79 28.88
N PRO A 34 56.63 -89.51 30.00
CA PRO A 34 57.51 -89.05 31.06
C PRO A 34 58.93 -88.74 30.55
N GLY A 35 59.46 -87.57 30.91
CA GLY A 35 60.78 -87.11 30.49
C GLY A 35 60.82 -86.31 29.18
N GLY A 36 59.69 -86.15 28.48
CA GLY A 36 59.54 -85.18 27.38
C GLY A 36 59.23 -83.76 27.88
N ASP A 37 59.62 -82.74 27.11
CA ASP A 37 59.09 -81.38 27.28
C ASP A 37 57.65 -81.32 26.75
N ILE A 38 56.72 -80.69 27.46
CA ILE A 38 55.31 -80.59 27.04
C ILE A 38 55.02 -79.20 26.48
N PRO A 39 54.61 -79.07 25.20
CA PRO A 39 53.99 -77.86 24.71
C PRO A 39 52.55 -77.78 25.25
N CYS A 40 52.16 -76.60 25.74
CA CYS A 40 50.80 -76.31 26.15
C CYS A 40 50.27 -75.16 25.28
N TYR A 41 49.23 -75.47 24.50
CA TYR A 41 48.56 -74.53 23.60
C TYR A 41 47.29 -74.01 24.25
N TYR A 42 47.06 -72.69 24.18
CA TYR A 42 45.83 -72.09 24.66
C TYR A 42 45.42 -70.89 23.81
N THR A 43 44.13 -70.61 23.77
CA THR A 43 43.53 -69.49 23.07
C THR A 43 42.99 -68.49 24.10
N LEU A 44 43.48 -67.25 24.01
CA LEU A 44 42.92 -66.11 24.72
C LEU A 44 41.67 -65.65 23.97
N THR A 45 40.50 -65.72 24.61
CA THR A 45 39.24 -65.25 24.00
C THR A 45 39.14 -63.72 24.03
N GLN A 46 38.14 -63.16 23.35
CA GLN A 46 37.83 -61.72 23.40
C GLN A 46 37.51 -61.20 24.82
N ASN A 47 37.21 -62.10 25.77
CA ASN A 47 36.68 -61.77 27.09
C ASN A 47 37.77 -61.69 28.18
N ILE A 48 39.05 -61.80 27.82
CA ILE A 48 40.20 -61.61 28.72
C ILE A 48 41.20 -60.61 28.14
N VAL A 49 41.71 -59.72 29.01
CA VAL A 49 42.85 -58.85 28.70
C VAL A 49 44.09 -59.48 29.34
N PRO A 50 45.04 -60.05 28.57
CA PRO A 50 46.24 -60.68 29.12
C PRO A 50 47.18 -59.65 29.74
N ARG A 51 47.79 -60.00 30.87
CA ARG A 51 48.67 -59.13 31.66
C ARG A 51 50.00 -59.83 31.93
N GLY A 52 51.07 -59.03 32.10
CA GLY A 52 52.44 -59.54 32.28
C GLY A 52 52.72 -60.28 33.60
N LYS A 53 51.69 -60.58 34.40
CA LYS A 53 51.73 -61.44 35.59
C LYS A 53 50.68 -62.55 35.55
N ASP A 54 50.06 -62.78 34.41
CA ASP A 54 49.23 -63.96 34.20
C ASP A 54 50.16 -65.17 33.94
N TRP A 55 49.72 -66.37 34.29
CA TRP A 55 50.55 -67.58 34.24
C TRP A 55 49.69 -68.83 34.04
N VAL A 56 50.30 -69.90 33.54
CA VAL A 56 49.69 -71.22 33.45
C VAL A 56 50.40 -72.16 34.41
N GLY A 57 49.62 -72.81 35.28
CA GLY A 57 50.12 -73.86 36.17
C GLY A 57 49.68 -75.25 35.71
N ILE A 58 50.50 -76.25 36.02
CA ILE A 58 50.07 -77.65 36.06
C ILE A 58 49.57 -77.92 37.49
N PHE A 59 48.33 -78.35 37.63
CA PHE A 59 47.69 -78.66 38.92
C PHE A 59 47.24 -80.12 38.95
N ARG A 60 47.40 -80.80 40.09
CA ARG A 60 46.76 -82.09 40.31
C ARG A 60 45.25 -81.89 40.39
N VAL A 61 44.47 -82.75 39.75
CA VAL A 61 43.00 -82.67 39.76
C VAL A 61 42.50 -82.74 41.21
N GLY A 62 41.57 -81.83 41.57
CA GLY A 62 41.07 -81.68 42.95
C GLY A 62 41.78 -80.63 43.80
N TRP A 63 42.67 -79.83 43.21
CA TRP A 63 43.27 -78.63 43.83
C TRP A 63 42.19 -77.66 44.39
N LYS A 64 42.46 -76.99 45.52
CA LYS A 64 41.51 -76.07 46.17
C LYS A 64 41.88 -74.60 46.05
N THR A 65 43.17 -74.28 45.95
CA THR A 65 43.67 -72.92 45.73
C THR A 65 44.73 -72.88 44.63
N VAL A 66 44.86 -71.74 43.95
CA VAL A 66 45.91 -71.49 42.95
C VAL A 66 47.34 -71.59 43.51
N ARG A 67 47.52 -71.77 44.83
CA ARG A 67 48.82 -72.05 45.46
C ARG A 67 49.22 -73.53 45.42
N GLU A 68 48.33 -74.43 45.00
CA GLU A 68 48.57 -75.88 44.88
C GLU A 68 49.09 -76.27 43.48
N TYR A 69 49.73 -75.36 42.75
CA TYR A 69 50.37 -75.68 41.49
C TYR A 69 51.57 -76.61 41.73
N TYR A 70 51.77 -77.59 40.83
CA TYR A 70 52.97 -78.43 40.82
C TYR A 70 54.16 -77.67 40.20
N THR A 71 53.91 -77.08 39.03
CA THR A 71 54.85 -76.20 38.32
C THR A 71 54.08 -75.14 37.54
N PHE A 72 54.75 -74.08 37.11
CA PHE A 72 54.12 -72.98 36.37
C PHE A 72 55.07 -72.37 35.34
N MET A 73 54.48 -71.70 34.35
CA MET A 73 55.16 -70.84 33.39
C MET A 73 54.39 -69.52 33.26
N TRP A 74 55.11 -68.39 33.20
CA TRP A 74 54.49 -67.09 32.92
C TRP A 74 53.86 -67.10 31.52
N ALA A 75 52.65 -66.56 31.39
CA ALA A 75 51.98 -66.42 30.11
C ALA A 75 52.68 -65.29 29.32
N PRO A 76 53.23 -65.55 28.12
CA PRO A 76 53.75 -64.48 27.28
C PRO A 76 52.63 -63.51 26.91
N LEU A 77 52.96 -62.22 26.84
CA LEU A 77 52.08 -61.21 26.27
C LEU A 77 52.07 -61.38 24.74
N PRO A 78 50.88 -61.36 24.08
CA PRO A 78 50.81 -61.50 22.63
C PRO A 78 51.49 -60.32 21.93
N SER A 79 52.42 -60.63 21.03
CA SER A 79 53.26 -59.65 20.31
C SER A 79 52.52 -58.91 19.18
N GLY A 80 51.46 -58.18 19.56
CA GLY A 80 50.89 -57.10 18.75
C GLY A 80 49.74 -57.46 17.80
N VAL A 81 48.92 -56.43 17.59
CA VAL A 81 47.83 -56.24 16.62
C VAL A 81 46.49 -56.96 16.86
N HIS A 82 45.43 -56.15 16.81
CA HIS A 82 43.98 -56.49 16.79
C HIS A 82 43.31 -56.91 18.12
N SER A 83 42.87 -55.92 18.89
CA SER A 83 41.80 -56.08 19.89
C SER A 83 40.52 -56.57 19.20
N GLY A 84 40.17 -57.85 19.37
CA GLY A 84 38.92 -58.42 18.83
C GLY A 84 39.03 -59.83 18.23
N THR A 85 40.24 -60.35 17.98
CA THR A 85 40.41 -61.74 17.51
C THR A 85 40.90 -62.63 18.64
N ALA A 86 40.42 -63.87 18.72
CA ALA A 86 40.92 -64.84 19.69
C ALA A 86 42.38 -65.22 19.35
N VAL A 87 43.31 -65.04 20.29
CA VAL A 87 44.75 -65.18 20.03
C VAL A 87 45.26 -66.51 20.58
N GLN A 88 45.74 -67.38 19.70
CA GLN A 88 46.44 -68.60 20.12
C GLN A 88 47.83 -68.25 20.66
N GLN A 89 48.20 -68.90 21.76
CA GLN A 89 49.47 -68.77 22.46
C GLN A 89 50.03 -70.16 22.78
N GLN A 90 51.34 -70.23 22.99
CA GLN A 90 52.05 -71.45 23.32
C GLN A 90 53.07 -71.17 24.42
N ILE A 91 53.15 -72.08 25.38
CA ILE A 91 54.22 -72.17 26.37
C ILE A 91 54.79 -73.60 26.35
N GLN A 92 55.98 -73.79 26.89
CA GLN A 92 56.60 -75.10 27.01
C GLN A 92 57.00 -75.36 28.46
N PHE A 93 56.43 -76.43 29.04
CA PHE A 93 56.87 -76.95 30.33
C PHE A 93 58.05 -77.89 30.11
N LYS A 94 59.15 -77.64 30.84
CA LYS A 94 60.37 -78.43 30.71
C LYS A 94 60.28 -79.73 31.50
N ALA A 95 60.75 -80.83 30.90
CA ALA A 95 60.65 -82.20 31.42
C ALA A 95 61.06 -82.35 32.90
N TYR A 96 62.11 -81.63 33.31
CA TYR A 96 62.66 -81.70 34.66
C TYR A 96 61.80 -81.04 35.74
N TYR A 97 60.79 -80.26 35.37
CA TYR A 97 59.78 -79.66 36.26
C TYR A 97 58.43 -80.41 36.25
N LEU A 98 58.30 -81.50 35.50
CA LEU A 98 57.03 -82.22 35.36
C LEU A 98 56.84 -83.28 36.46
N PRO A 99 55.59 -83.62 36.80
CA PRO A 99 55.25 -84.80 37.59
C PRO A 99 55.89 -86.09 37.09
N LYS A 100 56.07 -87.04 38.02
CA LYS A 100 56.67 -88.37 37.78
C LYS A 100 55.83 -89.51 38.34
N ASP A 101 54.66 -89.19 38.86
CA ASP A 101 53.63 -90.10 39.33
C ASP A 101 52.53 -90.22 38.26
N ASP A 102 51.60 -91.15 38.49
CA ASP A 102 50.48 -91.48 37.61
C ASP A 102 49.20 -90.72 37.98
N GLU A 103 49.29 -89.65 38.77
CA GLU A 103 48.14 -88.83 39.13
C GLU A 103 47.58 -88.07 37.92
N TYR A 104 46.31 -87.67 38.01
CA TYR A 104 45.70 -86.81 37.01
C TYR A 104 46.07 -85.34 37.24
N TYR A 105 46.52 -84.69 36.18
CA TYR A 105 46.88 -83.28 36.14
C TYR A 105 46.05 -82.52 35.10
N GLN A 106 45.98 -81.21 35.25
CA GLN A 106 45.35 -80.30 34.29
C GLN A 106 46.15 -78.99 34.23
N PHE A 107 46.11 -78.31 33.08
CA PHE A 107 46.56 -76.93 32.97
C PHE A 107 45.47 -76.00 33.51
N CYS A 108 45.86 -74.97 34.27
CA CYS A 108 44.98 -73.88 34.66
C CYS A 108 45.65 -72.54 34.34
N TYR A 109 44.94 -71.66 33.64
CA TYR A 109 45.37 -70.28 33.40
C TYR A 109 44.92 -69.42 34.59
N VAL A 110 45.85 -68.76 35.25
CA VAL A 110 45.63 -67.91 36.42
C VAL A 110 46.06 -66.49 36.09
N ASP A 111 45.19 -65.53 36.37
CA ASP A 111 45.47 -64.13 36.10
C ASP A 111 46.26 -63.42 37.23
N GLN A 112 46.68 -62.19 36.98
CA GLN A 112 47.41 -61.34 37.94
C GLN A 112 46.66 -61.12 39.27
N ASP A 113 45.33 -61.23 39.29
CA ASP A 113 44.50 -61.07 40.48
C ASP A 113 44.33 -62.40 41.25
N GLY A 114 44.87 -63.50 40.72
CA GLY A 114 44.79 -64.85 41.27
C GLY A 114 43.53 -65.62 40.87
N VAL A 115 42.78 -65.14 39.88
CA VAL A 115 41.54 -65.77 39.39
C VAL A 115 41.85 -66.74 38.26
N VAL A 116 41.28 -67.94 38.32
CA VAL A 116 41.41 -68.94 37.25
C VAL A 116 40.49 -68.58 36.09
N ARG A 117 41.06 -68.42 34.89
CA ARG A 117 40.35 -67.99 33.67
C ARG A 117 40.15 -69.08 32.62
N GLY A 118 40.76 -70.25 32.84
CA GLY A 118 40.67 -71.42 31.98
C GLY A 118 41.23 -72.65 32.68
N ALA A 119 40.69 -73.83 32.38
CA ALA A 119 41.21 -75.12 32.82
C ALA A 119 41.13 -76.15 31.68
N SER A 120 42.13 -77.03 31.55
CA SER A 120 42.13 -78.09 30.54
C SER A 120 41.34 -79.31 30.97
N VAL A 121 41.11 -80.23 30.02
CA VAL A 121 40.80 -81.63 30.36
C VAL A 121 41.96 -82.27 31.14
N PRO A 122 41.69 -83.26 32.02
CA PRO A 122 42.75 -83.99 32.72
C PRO A 122 43.61 -84.89 31.84
N PHE A 123 44.89 -85.03 32.21
CA PHE A 123 45.89 -85.87 31.57
C PHE A 123 46.80 -86.56 32.59
N GLN A 124 47.53 -87.60 32.16
CA GLN A 124 48.50 -88.33 32.99
C GLN A 124 49.89 -88.39 32.34
N PHE A 125 50.92 -88.63 33.14
CA PHE A 125 52.30 -88.83 32.68
C PHE A 125 52.61 -90.32 32.54
N ARG A 126 52.28 -90.92 31.39
CA ARG A 126 52.50 -92.36 31.11
C ARG A 126 52.74 -92.62 29.63
N ALA A 127 53.36 -93.76 29.31
CA ALA A 127 53.45 -94.26 27.95
C ALA A 127 52.13 -94.95 27.53
N GLU A 128 51.82 -94.94 26.23
CA GLU A 128 50.71 -95.72 25.69
C GLU A 128 51.09 -97.21 25.61
N PRO A 129 50.17 -98.14 25.91
CA PRO A 129 50.37 -99.57 25.63
C PRO A 129 50.15 -99.86 24.14
N GLU A 130 51.04 -100.62 23.52
CA GLU A 130 50.89 -101.09 22.14
C GLU A 130 50.02 -102.36 22.08
N ASP A 131 49.00 -102.38 21.20
CA ASP A 131 48.00 -103.46 21.10
C ASP A 131 48.44 -104.60 20.15
N ASP A 132 48.87 -105.73 20.71
CA ASP A 132 49.25 -106.94 19.97
C ASP A 132 48.09 -107.96 19.92
N ILE A 133 46.94 -107.55 19.36
CA ILE A 133 45.67 -108.30 19.37
C ILE A 133 45.35 -108.93 18.00
N LEU A 134 45.46 -110.26 17.90
CA LEU A 134 45.04 -111.02 16.72
C LEU A 134 43.54 -111.33 16.74
N VAL A 135 42.76 -110.65 15.90
CA VAL A 135 41.31 -110.89 15.75
C VAL A 135 41.07 -112.09 14.82
N VAL A 136 40.35 -113.10 15.31
CA VAL A 136 39.91 -114.27 14.53
C VAL A 136 38.41 -114.19 14.28
N THR A 137 38.00 -114.02 13.02
CA THR A 137 36.60 -114.00 12.58
C THR A 137 36.20 -115.31 11.89
N THR A 138 34.91 -115.60 11.81
CA THR A 138 34.39 -116.79 11.11
C THR A 138 34.13 -116.52 9.62
N GLN A 139 34.11 -117.59 8.82
CA GLN A 139 33.90 -117.52 7.36
C GLN A 139 32.60 -116.79 6.96
N ALA A 140 31.51 -117.01 7.70
CA ALA A 140 30.21 -116.38 7.41
C ALA A 140 30.23 -114.87 7.68
N GLU A 141 30.85 -114.46 8.80
CA GLU A 141 31.06 -113.04 9.12
C GLU A 141 31.94 -112.36 8.06
N ALA A 142 32.97 -113.06 7.55
CA ALA A 142 33.83 -112.53 6.49
C ALA A 142 33.08 -112.30 5.17
N GLU A 143 32.16 -113.20 4.78
CA GLU A 143 31.33 -113.06 3.58
C GLU A 143 30.29 -111.93 3.72
N GLU A 144 29.69 -111.77 4.90
CA GLU A 144 28.78 -110.65 5.19
C GLU A 144 29.52 -109.29 5.17
N ILE A 145 30.71 -109.24 5.78
CA ILE A 145 31.61 -108.08 5.74
C ILE A 145 32.04 -107.76 4.29
N GLU A 146 32.32 -108.75 3.44
CA GLU A 146 32.69 -108.51 2.03
C GLU A 146 31.51 -107.92 1.24
N LEU A 147 30.28 -108.41 1.46
CA LEU A 147 29.08 -107.86 0.84
C LEU A 147 28.80 -106.43 1.32
N GLN A 148 28.94 -106.18 2.63
CA GLN A 148 28.75 -104.86 3.22
C GLN A 148 29.79 -103.85 2.69
N ASN A 149 31.07 -104.27 2.59
CA ASN A 149 32.13 -103.47 1.97
C ASN A 149 31.84 -103.16 0.49
N LYS A 150 31.34 -104.12 -0.30
CA LYS A 150 30.94 -103.87 -1.70
C LYS A 150 29.83 -102.82 -1.83
N ASN A 151 28.87 -102.81 -0.89
CA ASN A 151 27.81 -101.80 -0.86
C ASN A 151 28.37 -100.42 -0.44
N LEU A 152 29.18 -100.38 0.63
CA LEU A 152 29.84 -99.16 1.10
C LEU A 152 30.80 -98.54 0.07
N CYS A 153 31.44 -99.35 -0.78
CA CYS A 153 32.25 -98.88 -1.90
C CYS A 153 31.41 -98.16 -2.96
N LYS A 154 30.26 -98.72 -3.35
CA LYS A 154 29.34 -98.06 -4.30
C LYS A 154 28.80 -96.75 -3.76
N GLU A 155 28.33 -96.75 -2.52
CA GLU A 155 27.82 -95.55 -1.85
C GLU A 155 28.92 -94.47 -1.75
N ASN A 156 30.18 -94.85 -1.49
CA ASN A 156 31.32 -93.93 -1.54
C ASN A 156 31.59 -93.37 -2.94
N GLU A 157 31.44 -94.15 -4.01
CA GLU A 157 31.61 -93.66 -5.38
C GLU A 157 30.50 -92.68 -5.77
N GLU A 158 29.25 -92.97 -5.42
CA GLU A 158 28.10 -92.10 -5.62
C GLU A 158 28.23 -90.79 -4.82
N LEU A 159 28.63 -90.87 -3.54
CA LEU A 159 28.91 -89.70 -2.70
C LEU A 159 30.07 -88.87 -3.24
N LYS A 160 31.16 -89.48 -3.72
CA LYS A 160 32.28 -88.75 -4.37
C LYS A 160 31.83 -88.03 -5.63
N ALA A 161 31.03 -88.68 -6.47
CA ALA A 161 30.46 -88.05 -7.68
C ALA A 161 29.54 -86.87 -7.34
N SER A 162 28.70 -87.02 -6.30
CA SER A 162 27.83 -85.96 -5.78
C SER A 162 28.64 -84.77 -5.25
N CYS A 163 29.65 -85.02 -4.39
CA CYS A 163 30.55 -83.99 -3.88
C CYS A 163 31.29 -83.24 -4.99
N ALA A 164 31.80 -83.94 -6.01
CA ALA A 164 32.45 -83.30 -7.17
C ALA A 164 31.48 -82.41 -7.97
N SER A 165 30.22 -82.83 -8.12
CA SER A 165 29.16 -82.04 -8.76
C SER A 165 28.84 -80.76 -7.96
N LEU A 166 28.62 -80.89 -6.64
CA LEU A 166 28.36 -79.77 -5.74
C LEU A 166 29.54 -78.79 -5.64
N GLN A 167 30.77 -79.30 -5.67
CA GLN A 167 31.98 -78.47 -5.70
C GLN A 167 32.06 -77.65 -7.00
N LYS A 168 31.74 -78.26 -8.15
CA LYS A 168 31.66 -77.55 -9.43
C LYS A 168 30.55 -76.48 -9.44
N GLN A 169 29.38 -76.77 -8.86
CA GLN A 169 28.29 -75.78 -8.73
C GLN A 169 28.70 -74.60 -7.83
N ASN A 170 29.38 -74.86 -6.70
CA ASN A 170 29.90 -73.79 -5.83
C ASN A 170 30.88 -72.87 -6.58
N ILE A 171 31.79 -73.43 -7.38
CA ILE A 171 32.74 -72.62 -8.16
C ILE A 171 32.02 -71.74 -9.20
N ASP A 172 31.06 -72.29 -9.95
CA ASP A 172 30.26 -71.52 -10.93
C ASP A 172 29.40 -70.43 -10.26
N LEU A 173 28.82 -70.71 -9.09
CA LEU A 173 28.10 -69.70 -8.29
C LEU A 173 29.05 -68.61 -7.76
N GLN A 174 30.25 -68.97 -7.29
CA GLN A 174 31.25 -68.01 -6.82
C GLN A 174 31.71 -67.09 -7.96
N GLU A 175 31.92 -67.62 -9.17
CA GLU A 175 32.23 -66.82 -10.35
C GLU A 175 31.09 -65.86 -10.72
N LYS A 176 29.84 -66.31 -10.65
CA LYS A 176 28.67 -65.47 -10.91
C LYS A 176 28.52 -64.36 -9.87
N LEU A 177 28.78 -64.66 -8.59
CA LEU A 177 28.80 -63.67 -7.51
C LEU A 177 29.86 -62.59 -7.76
N ASN A 178 31.09 -63.00 -8.10
CA ASN A 178 32.19 -62.07 -8.39
C ASN A 178 31.85 -61.16 -9.60
N LYS A 179 31.35 -61.72 -10.71
CA LYS A 179 30.93 -60.96 -11.89
C LYS A 179 29.79 -59.99 -11.57
N MET A 180 28.86 -60.38 -10.70
CA MET A 180 27.76 -59.51 -10.24
C MET A 180 28.28 -58.35 -9.39
N GLN A 181 29.24 -58.61 -8.48
CA GLN A 181 29.88 -57.58 -7.67
C GLN A 181 30.68 -56.58 -8.51
N GLU A 182 31.41 -57.05 -9.54
CA GLU A 182 32.12 -56.18 -10.49
C GLU A 182 31.16 -55.26 -11.27
N LEU A 183 30.05 -55.82 -11.78
CA LEU A 183 29.01 -55.03 -12.46
C LEU A 183 28.34 -54.03 -11.52
N GLN A 184 28.07 -54.40 -10.27
CA GLN A 184 27.50 -53.51 -9.26
C GLN A 184 28.44 -52.35 -8.92
N ASN A 185 29.74 -52.63 -8.72
CA ASN A 185 30.75 -51.60 -8.50
C ASN A 185 30.89 -50.66 -9.72
N SER A 186 30.79 -51.20 -10.93
CA SER A 186 30.84 -50.42 -12.18
C SER A 186 29.61 -49.50 -12.33
N LEU A 187 28.41 -50.02 -12.03
CA LEU A 187 27.16 -49.24 -12.00
C LEU A 187 27.21 -48.11 -10.97
N GLU A 188 27.69 -48.37 -9.76
CA GLU A 188 27.81 -47.35 -8.70
C GLU A 188 28.80 -46.24 -9.09
N SER A 189 29.94 -46.62 -9.68
CA SER A 189 30.90 -45.65 -10.24
C SER A 189 30.30 -44.81 -11.37
N LEU A 190 29.54 -45.43 -12.28
CA LEU A 190 28.89 -44.72 -13.39
C LEU A 190 27.80 -43.77 -12.88
N ARG A 191 27.00 -44.21 -11.90
CA ARG A 191 25.99 -43.40 -11.21
C ARG A 191 26.61 -42.18 -10.53
N SER A 192 27.64 -42.38 -9.69
CA SER A 192 28.32 -41.30 -8.98
C SER A 192 28.93 -40.27 -9.94
N ASN A 193 29.47 -40.71 -11.08
CA ASN A 193 29.97 -39.81 -12.12
C ASN A 193 28.85 -39.02 -12.81
N THR A 194 27.70 -39.63 -13.10
CA THR A 194 26.52 -38.94 -13.67
C THR A 194 25.96 -37.91 -12.70
N GLU A 195 25.70 -38.29 -11.44
CA GLU A 195 25.20 -37.38 -10.39
C GLU A 195 26.14 -36.17 -10.20
N LYS A 196 27.46 -36.39 -10.26
CA LYS A 196 28.46 -35.31 -10.21
C LYS A 196 28.40 -34.38 -11.42
N LEU A 197 28.24 -34.91 -12.64
CA LEU A 197 28.14 -34.10 -13.86
C LEU A 197 26.84 -33.27 -13.88
N GLU A 198 25.72 -33.85 -13.43
CA GLU A 198 24.44 -33.15 -13.27
C GLU A 198 24.56 -32.03 -12.22
N LEU A 199 25.16 -32.30 -11.06
CA LEU A 199 25.40 -31.30 -10.02
C LEU A 199 26.28 -30.15 -10.53
N ASP A 200 27.38 -30.45 -11.24
CA ASP A 200 28.26 -29.42 -11.82
C ASP A 200 27.57 -28.63 -12.95
N SER A 201 26.61 -29.21 -13.66
CA SER A 201 25.76 -28.51 -14.64
C SER A 201 24.79 -27.56 -13.95
N LEU A 202 23.99 -28.07 -13.01
CA LEU A 202 23.02 -27.29 -12.23
C LEU A 202 23.70 -26.16 -11.43
N LYS A 203 24.91 -26.38 -10.94
CA LYS A 203 25.70 -25.35 -10.25
C LYS A 203 26.15 -24.21 -11.16
N LYS A 204 26.45 -24.49 -12.44
CA LYS A 204 26.75 -23.46 -13.44
C LYS A 204 25.48 -22.69 -13.82
N GLU A 205 24.37 -23.39 -14.01
CA GLU A 205 23.09 -22.76 -14.33
C GLU A 205 22.60 -21.83 -13.20
N ASN A 206 22.63 -22.29 -11.95
CA ASN A 206 22.31 -21.47 -10.78
C ASN A 206 23.21 -20.22 -10.66
N LYS A 207 24.50 -20.33 -11.03
CA LYS A 207 25.41 -19.17 -11.06
C LYS A 207 24.99 -18.15 -12.12
N LEU A 208 24.64 -18.61 -13.32
CA LEU A 208 24.17 -17.74 -14.42
C LEU A 208 22.81 -17.10 -14.10
N LEU A 209 21.88 -17.86 -13.50
CA LEU A 209 20.59 -17.33 -13.04
C LEU A 209 20.77 -16.24 -11.99
N LYS A 210 21.67 -16.45 -11.02
CA LYS A 210 21.98 -15.44 -10.01
C LYS A 210 22.60 -14.18 -10.64
N GLU A 211 23.57 -14.32 -11.54
CA GLU A 211 24.16 -13.19 -12.26
C GLU A 211 23.10 -12.41 -13.07
N LEU A 212 22.14 -13.11 -13.68
CA LEU A 212 21.04 -12.52 -14.42
C LEU A 212 20.05 -11.76 -13.52
N ASP A 213 19.71 -12.31 -12.35
CA ASP A 213 18.81 -11.67 -11.40
C ASP A 213 19.47 -10.47 -10.70
N ASP A 214 20.77 -10.54 -10.39
CA ASP A 214 21.56 -9.39 -9.91
C ASP A 214 21.56 -8.25 -10.96
N CYS A 215 21.72 -8.58 -12.25
CA CYS A 215 21.63 -7.60 -13.36
C CYS A 215 20.22 -6.97 -13.46
N ARG A 216 19.17 -7.80 -13.38
CA ARG A 216 17.77 -7.32 -13.43
C ARG A 216 17.43 -6.44 -12.23
N ALA A 217 17.91 -6.78 -11.03
CA ALA A 217 17.71 -6.00 -9.83
C ALA A 217 18.36 -4.59 -9.95
N ALA A 218 19.57 -4.52 -10.51
CA ALA A 218 20.25 -3.26 -10.79
C ALA A 218 19.49 -2.40 -11.82
N GLU A 219 18.98 -2.99 -12.91
CA GLU A 219 18.17 -2.26 -13.89
C GLU A 219 16.83 -1.78 -13.30
N LEU A 220 16.17 -2.60 -12.49
CA LEU A 220 14.93 -2.23 -11.78
C LEU A 220 15.18 -1.08 -10.80
N HIS A 221 16.32 -1.06 -10.10
CA HIS A 221 16.73 0.07 -9.27
C HIS A 221 16.92 1.36 -10.09
N ARG A 222 17.63 1.28 -11.22
CA ARG A 222 17.83 2.41 -12.15
C ARG A 222 16.49 2.97 -12.66
N LEU A 223 15.56 2.10 -13.02
CA LEU A 223 14.23 2.52 -13.49
C LEU A 223 13.39 3.17 -12.37
N LYS A 224 13.47 2.66 -11.12
CA LYS A 224 12.84 3.30 -9.96
C LYS A 224 13.37 4.71 -9.72
N GLU A 225 14.68 4.91 -9.78
CA GLU A 225 15.32 6.22 -9.64
C GLU A 225 14.89 7.20 -10.75
N GLN A 226 14.84 6.74 -11.99
CA GLN A 226 14.31 7.54 -13.12
C GLN A 226 12.84 7.93 -12.91
N ILE A 227 11.98 7.00 -12.48
CA ILE A 227 10.57 7.29 -12.18
C ILE A 227 10.44 8.29 -11.03
N GLN A 228 11.27 8.19 -9.99
CA GLN A 228 11.29 9.11 -8.86
C GLN A 228 11.67 10.53 -9.31
N ASN A 229 12.74 10.67 -10.12
CA ASN A 229 13.19 11.96 -10.66
C ASN A 229 12.13 12.60 -11.57
N LEU A 230 11.54 11.83 -12.49
CA LEU A 230 10.44 12.30 -13.35
C LEU A 230 9.20 12.69 -12.53
N THR A 231 8.96 12.05 -11.38
CA THR A 231 7.87 12.39 -10.47
C THR A 231 8.14 13.69 -9.72
N SER A 232 9.38 13.99 -9.31
CA SER A 232 9.73 15.30 -8.75
C SER A 232 9.65 16.41 -9.80
N ASP A 233 10.14 16.15 -11.02
CA ASP A 233 10.08 17.13 -12.12
C ASP A 233 8.64 17.45 -12.50
N LYS A 234 7.77 16.42 -12.58
CA LYS A 234 6.33 16.59 -12.77
C LYS A 234 5.73 17.50 -11.70
N LYS A 235 5.95 17.22 -10.41
CA LYS A 235 5.43 18.05 -9.30
C LYS A 235 5.93 19.50 -9.36
N HIS A 236 7.19 19.70 -9.73
CA HIS A 236 7.77 21.03 -9.90
C HIS A 236 7.12 21.79 -11.08
N LEU A 237 6.92 21.12 -12.23
CA LEU A 237 6.23 21.70 -13.38
C LEU A 237 4.75 21.99 -13.10
N GLU A 238 4.04 21.09 -12.40
CA GLU A 238 2.65 21.32 -11.94
C GLU A 238 2.55 22.55 -11.02
N THR A 239 3.51 22.72 -10.11
CA THR A 239 3.58 23.90 -9.23
C THR A 239 3.81 25.17 -10.03
N ARG A 240 4.76 25.17 -10.98
CA ARG A 240 5.04 26.31 -11.87
C ARG A 240 3.84 26.67 -12.75
N LEU A 241 3.14 25.67 -13.29
CA LEU A 241 1.93 25.86 -14.09
C LEU A 241 0.83 26.51 -13.25
N LYS A 242 0.62 26.04 -12.01
CA LYS A 242 -0.34 26.65 -11.09
C LYS A 242 -0.03 28.12 -10.80
N THR A 243 1.22 28.45 -10.45
CA THR A 243 1.62 29.85 -10.22
C THR A 243 1.43 30.73 -11.47
N ALA A 244 1.66 30.19 -12.68
CA ALA A 244 1.42 30.91 -13.92
C ALA A 244 -0.08 31.15 -14.20
N LEU A 245 -0.95 30.20 -13.84
CA LEU A 245 -2.41 30.37 -13.90
C LEU A 245 -2.88 31.42 -12.87
N ASP A 246 -2.45 31.31 -11.61
CA ASP A 246 -2.78 32.28 -10.54
C ASP A 246 -2.39 33.72 -10.95
N HIS A 247 -1.21 33.90 -11.56
CA HIS A 247 -0.76 35.20 -12.10
C HIS A 247 -1.56 35.66 -13.33
N THR A 248 -2.05 34.73 -14.17
CA THR A 248 -2.92 35.05 -15.30
C THR A 248 -4.28 35.55 -14.83
N ASP A 249 -4.88 34.90 -13.82
CA ASP A 249 -6.15 35.33 -13.21
C ASP A 249 -6.00 36.70 -12.50
N GLN A 250 -4.85 36.95 -11.88
CA GLN A 250 -4.52 38.26 -11.32
C GLN A 250 -4.44 39.35 -12.41
N LEU A 251 -3.78 39.08 -13.53
CA LEU A 251 -3.71 40.00 -14.67
C LEU A 251 -5.09 40.22 -15.32
N GLN A 252 -5.90 39.18 -15.48
CA GLN A 252 -7.29 39.32 -15.97
C GLN A 252 -8.11 40.22 -15.04
N SER A 253 -7.96 40.06 -13.73
CA SER A 253 -8.62 40.90 -12.72
C SER A 253 -8.17 42.37 -12.81
N GLN A 254 -6.88 42.62 -13.02
CA GLN A 254 -6.35 43.98 -13.25
C GLN A 254 -6.87 44.60 -14.54
N VAL A 255 -6.89 43.84 -15.64
CA VAL A 255 -7.45 44.29 -16.93
C VAL A 255 -8.94 44.62 -16.80
N LEU A 256 -9.71 43.82 -16.04
CA LEU A 256 -11.11 44.12 -15.72
C LEU A 256 -11.28 45.41 -14.91
N SER A 257 -10.42 45.66 -13.91
CA SER A 257 -10.47 46.92 -13.15
C SER A 257 -10.12 48.14 -14.02
N TYR A 258 -9.06 48.06 -14.83
CA TYR A 258 -8.69 49.14 -15.75
C TYR A 258 -9.75 49.38 -16.82
N LYS A 259 -10.37 48.32 -17.35
CA LYS A 259 -11.50 48.45 -18.29
C LYS A 259 -12.64 49.24 -17.66
N LYS A 260 -13.03 48.91 -16.42
CA LYS A 260 -14.09 49.63 -15.70
C LYS A 260 -13.72 51.08 -15.40
N GLU A 261 -12.46 51.35 -15.09
CA GLU A 261 -11.96 52.71 -14.89
C GLU A 261 -12.02 53.53 -16.19
N VAL A 262 -11.61 52.95 -17.32
CA VAL A 262 -11.73 53.57 -18.66
C VAL A 262 -13.20 53.82 -19.03
N GLU A 263 -14.10 52.87 -18.75
CA GLU A 263 -15.55 53.06 -18.97
C GLU A 263 -16.12 54.21 -18.12
N ASN A 264 -15.74 54.30 -16.84
CA ASN A 264 -16.13 55.41 -15.96
C ASN A 264 -15.58 56.76 -16.46
N LEU A 265 -14.31 56.81 -16.86
CA LEU A 265 -13.68 58.03 -17.40
C LEU A 265 -14.35 58.45 -18.71
N SER A 266 -14.69 57.51 -19.59
CA SER A 266 -15.40 57.78 -20.84
C SER A 266 -16.83 58.29 -20.61
N HIS A 267 -17.54 57.77 -19.61
CA HIS A 267 -18.84 58.31 -19.21
C HIS A 267 -18.70 59.74 -18.67
N MET A 268 -17.72 60.01 -17.81
CA MET A 268 -17.48 61.36 -17.28
C MET A 268 -17.07 62.36 -18.37
N ASP A 269 -16.24 61.95 -19.35
CA ASP A 269 -15.85 62.78 -20.49
C ASP A 269 -17.06 63.11 -21.39
N ARG A 270 -17.93 62.12 -21.61
CA ARG A 270 -19.21 62.33 -22.29
C ARG A 270 -20.10 63.33 -21.54
N ASP A 271 -20.32 63.14 -20.25
CA ASP A 271 -21.15 64.04 -19.43
C ASP A 271 -20.57 65.48 -19.41
N LYS A 272 -19.25 65.60 -19.40
CA LYS A 272 -18.55 66.90 -19.50
C LYS A 272 -18.67 67.53 -20.88
N THR A 273 -18.67 66.73 -21.93
CA THR A 273 -18.92 67.17 -23.31
C THR A 273 -20.37 67.65 -23.47
N GLU A 274 -21.35 66.91 -22.95
CA GLU A 274 -22.76 67.30 -22.95
C GLU A 274 -23.00 68.60 -22.12
N GLN A 275 -22.35 68.75 -20.96
CA GLN A 275 -22.32 70.00 -20.19
C GLN A 275 -21.70 71.16 -20.98
N LEU A 276 -20.60 70.92 -21.71
CA LEU A 276 -19.91 71.94 -22.49
C LEU A 276 -20.76 72.41 -23.69
N GLU A 277 -21.45 71.51 -24.39
CA GLU A 277 -22.38 71.89 -25.46
C GLU A 277 -23.58 72.67 -24.93
N SER A 278 -24.15 72.27 -23.78
CA SER A 278 -25.21 73.03 -23.11
C SER A 278 -24.76 74.47 -22.78
N LEU A 279 -23.55 74.63 -22.22
CA LEU A 279 -22.99 75.95 -21.92
C LEU A 279 -22.63 76.76 -23.18
N LYS A 280 -22.22 76.11 -24.28
CA LYS A 280 -22.02 76.79 -25.58
C LYS A 280 -23.34 77.32 -26.13
N GLU A 281 -24.40 76.53 -26.04
CA GLU A 281 -25.74 76.89 -26.50
C GLU A 281 -26.34 78.03 -25.65
N GLU A 282 -26.21 77.97 -24.32
CA GLU A 282 -26.56 79.09 -23.43
C GLU A 282 -25.75 80.35 -23.78
N ASN A 283 -24.44 80.22 -24.04
CA ASN A 283 -23.61 81.34 -24.49
C ASN A 283 -24.02 81.88 -25.87
N ARG A 284 -24.52 81.04 -26.78
CA ARG A 284 -25.07 81.47 -28.08
C ARG A 284 -26.34 82.29 -27.86
N GLN A 285 -27.28 81.79 -27.06
CA GLN A 285 -28.52 82.48 -26.71
C GLN A 285 -28.24 83.81 -25.99
N LEU A 286 -27.31 83.84 -25.03
CA LEU A 286 -26.90 85.07 -24.35
C LEU A 286 -26.25 86.09 -25.31
N ARG A 287 -25.48 85.66 -26.31
CA ARG A 287 -24.94 86.54 -27.35
C ARG A 287 -26.05 87.13 -28.21
N GLU A 288 -27.02 86.31 -28.62
CA GLU A 288 -28.18 86.72 -29.40
C GLU A 288 -29.04 87.74 -28.64
N THR A 289 -29.40 87.44 -27.39
CA THR A 289 -30.10 88.38 -26.49
C THR A 289 -29.31 89.67 -26.29
N ARG A 290 -27.98 89.60 -26.10
CA ARG A 290 -27.13 90.80 -25.98
C ARG A 290 -27.06 91.62 -27.28
N THR A 291 -27.15 90.99 -28.46
CA THR A 291 -27.25 91.72 -29.73
C THR A 291 -28.63 92.35 -29.92
N GLN A 292 -29.71 91.67 -29.52
CA GLN A 292 -31.07 92.24 -29.52
C GLN A 292 -31.17 93.43 -28.56
N GLN A 293 -30.65 93.32 -27.33
CA GLN A 293 -30.59 94.42 -26.37
C GLN A 293 -29.82 95.61 -26.93
N LYS A 294 -28.64 95.39 -27.52
CA LYS A 294 -27.87 96.47 -28.17
C LYS A 294 -28.64 97.14 -29.31
N GLU A 295 -29.47 96.41 -30.04
CA GLU A 295 -30.29 97.02 -31.08
C GLU A 295 -31.42 97.84 -30.47
N GLN A 296 -32.13 97.30 -29.46
CA GLN A 296 -33.12 98.05 -28.68
C GLN A 296 -32.53 99.32 -28.04
N ASP A 297 -31.31 99.26 -27.50
CA ASP A 297 -30.63 100.42 -26.92
C ASP A 297 -30.38 101.50 -28.00
N LYS A 298 -29.98 101.13 -29.22
CA LYS A 298 -29.90 102.08 -30.35
C LYS A 298 -31.26 102.61 -30.78
N GLU A 299 -32.30 101.79 -30.78
CA GLU A 299 -33.66 102.23 -31.11
C GLU A 299 -34.16 103.24 -30.07
N LEU A 300 -33.88 103.00 -28.79
CA LEU A 300 -34.17 103.89 -27.69
C LEU A 300 -33.37 105.20 -27.78
N GLU A 301 -32.07 105.14 -28.07
CA GLU A 301 -31.23 106.32 -28.30
C GLU A 301 -31.79 107.17 -29.46
N ARG A 302 -32.15 106.55 -30.58
CA ARG A 302 -32.80 107.19 -31.74
C ARG A 302 -34.16 107.80 -31.38
N CYS A 303 -34.94 107.16 -30.51
CA CYS A 303 -36.18 107.72 -29.95
C CYS A 303 -35.92 108.90 -29.00
N MET A 304 -34.86 108.86 -28.18
CA MET A 304 -34.45 109.98 -27.32
C MET A 304 -33.97 111.17 -28.15
N GLU A 305 -33.21 110.95 -29.23
CA GLU A 305 -32.81 112.01 -30.17
C GLU A 305 -34.03 112.63 -30.86
N TYR A 306 -35.00 111.80 -31.29
CA TYR A 306 -36.26 112.29 -31.84
C TYR A 306 -37.02 113.16 -30.83
N LEU A 307 -37.15 112.70 -29.58
CA LEU A 307 -37.82 113.43 -28.50
C LEU A 307 -37.12 114.76 -28.19
N LYS A 308 -35.79 114.78 -28.03
CA LYS A 308 -34.99 116.00 -27.88
C LYS A 308 -35.18 116.96 -29.07
N GLY A 309 -35.26 116.42 -30.28
CA GLY A 309 -35.55 117.19 -31.49
C GLY A 309 -36.95 117.81 -31.48
N THR A 310 -37.97 117.12 -30.94
CA THR A 310 -39.31 117.70 -30.75
C THR A 310 -39.37 118.71 -29.61
N GLU A 311 -38.64 118.49 -28.50
CA GLU A 311 -38.53 119.41 -27.37
C GLU A 311 -37.85 120.73 -27.78
N ALA A 312 -36.76 120.65 -28.54
CA ALA A 312 -36.07 121.83 -29.10
C ALA A 312 -36.97 122.63 -30.07
N LYS A 313 -37.81 121.94 -30.88
CA LYS A 313 -38.82 122.61 -31.72
C LYS A 313 -39.88 123.31 -30.87
N LEU A 314 -40.34 122.68 -29.79
CA LEU A 314 -41.33 123.27 -28.87
C LEU A 314 -40.79 124.55 -28.21
N LEU A 315 -39.52 124.51 -27.75
CA LEU A 315 -38.80 125.65 -27.16
C LEU A 315 -38.63 126.84 -28.10
N LEU A 316 -38.52 126.61 -29.42
CA LEU A 316 -38.46 127.66 -30.44
C LEU A 316 -39.83 128.30 -30.73
N CYS A 317 -40.93 127.55 -30.62
CA CYS A 317 -42.27 128.07 -30.89
C CYS A 317 -42.92 128.77 -29.67
N LEU A 318 -42.58 128.36 -28.44
CA LEU A 318 -43.17 128.89 -27.21
C LEU A 318 -43.09 130.43 -27.06
N PRO A 319 -41.92 131.08 -27.30
CA PRO A 319 -41.80 132.53 -27.17
C PRO A 319 -42.67 133.28 -28.18
N HIS A 320 -42.81 132.72 -29.39
CA HIS A 320 -43.57 133.33 -30.48
C HIS A 320 -45.08 133.32 -30.24
N CYS A 321 -45.60 132.30 -29.54
CA CYS A 321 -46.99 132.25 -29.10
C CYS A 321 -47.27 133.23 -27.94
N LEU A 322 -46.40 133.22 -26.92
CA LEU A 322 -46.56 134.09 -25.73
C LEU A 322 -46.50 135.59 -26.08
N GLN A 323 -45.62 135.98 -27.01
CA GLN A 323 -45.52 137.37 -27.45
C GLN A 323 -46.78 137.86 -28.20
N ASN A 324 -47.47 136.95 -28.91
CA ASN A 324 -48.70 137.27 -29.63
C ASN A 324 -49.87 137.54 -28.66
N GLU A 325 -50.01 136.74 -27.59
CA GLU A 325 -51.02 136.96 -26.53
C GLU A 325 -50.76 138.23 -25.71
N GLN A 326 -49.50 138.57 -25.44
CA GLN A 326 -49.16 139.81 -24.73
C GLN A 326 -49.54 141.06 -25.55
N GLN A 327 -49.29 141.04 -26.87
CA GLN A 327 -49.66 142.14 -27.75
C GLN A 327 -51.18 142.33 -27.82
N GLN A 328 -51.94 141.23 -27.80
CA GLN A 328 -53.40 141.23 -27.82
C GLN A 328 -54.00 141.80 -26.52
N ASN A 329 -53.45 141.44 -25.35
CA ASN A 329 -53.86 142.02 -24.06
C ASN A 329 -53.55 143.52 -23.97
N HIS A 330 -52.40 143.97 -24.49
CA HIS A 330 -51.98 145.37 -24.33
C HIS A 330 -52.86 146.35 -25.12
N ASN A 331 -53.43 145.91 -26.26
CA ASN A 331 -54.39 146.71 -27.01
C ASN A 331 -55.75 146.82 -26.28
N SER A 332 -56.27 145.72 -25.73
CA SER A 332 -57.55 145.71 -24.99
C SER A 332 -57.54 146.61 -23.75
N MET A 333 -56.38 146.78 -23.10
CA MET A 333 -56.23 147.66 -21.95
C MET A 333 -56.39 149.15 -22.33
N ARG A 334 -55.93 149.54 -23.53
CA ARG A 334 -55.95 150.94 -23.99
C ARG A 334 -57.35 151.43 -24.38
N GLU A 335 -58.17 150.56 -24.99
CA GLU A 335 -59.56 150.87 -25.33
C GLU A 335 -60.44 151.07 -24.08
N LEU A 336 -60.10 150.40 -22.98
CA LEU A 336 -60.79 150.53 -21.68
C LEU A 336 -60.50 151.86 -20.98
N GLU A 337 -59.29 152.42 -21.12
CA GLU A 337 -58.92 153.71 -20.54
C GLU A 337 -59.60 154.89 -21.26
N GLU A 338 -59.74 154.84 -22.59
CA GLU A 338 -60.44 155.88 -23.35
C GLU A 338 -61.95 155.93 -23.07
N GLN A 339 -62.61 154.78 -22.85
CA GLN A 339 -64.02 154.74 -22.47
C GLN A 339 -64.30 155.36 -21.09
N HIS A 340 -63.37 155.24 -20.14
CA HIS A 340 -63.56 155.71 -18.77
C HIS A 340 -63.46 157.25 -18.66
N LEU A 341 -62.61 157.88 -19.48
CA LEU A 341 -62.39 159.34 -19.44
C LEU A 341 -63.58 160.13 -20.03
N PHE A 342 -64.30 159.57 -21.01
CA PHE A 342 -65.47 160.21 -21.62
C PHE A 342 -66.67 160.28 -20.64
N GLN A 343 -66.84 159.28 -19.78
CA GLN A 343 -67.91 159.25 -18.76
C GLN A 343 -67.71 160.30 -17.66
N ILE A 344 -66.47 160.55 -17.24
CA ILE A 344 -66.15 161.51 -16.17
C ILE A 344 -66.42 162.96 -16.59
N LEU A 345 -66.22 163.31 -17.87
CA LEU A 345 -66.46 164.68 -18.36
C LEU A 345 -67.94 165.01 -18.58
N GLN A 346 -68.80 164.02 -18.85
CA GLN A 346 -70.26 164.25 -18.90
C GLN A 346 -70.87 164.38 -17.49
N ALA A 347 -70.30 163.72 -16.48
CA ALA A 347 -70.78 163.75 -15.10
C ALA A 347 -70.48 165.05 -14.32
N LYS A 348 -69.71 166.00 -14.88
CA LYS A 348 -69.32 167.25 -14.19
C LYS A 348 -69.91 168.55 -14.75
N LYS A 349 -70.82 168.47 -15.74
CA LYS A 349 -71.45 169.66 -16.34
C LYS A 349 -72.91 169.91 -15.92
N ASN A 350 -73.65 168.86 -15.55
CA ASN A 350 -75.10 168.93 -15.32
C ASN A 350 -75.49 168.48 -13.90
N GLU A 351 -74.77 168.95 -12.89
CA GLU A 351 -75.21 168.99 -11.49
C GLU A 351 -75.15 170.46 -11.03
N ALA A 352 -76.05 171.25 -11.60
CA ALA A 352 -76.50 172.52 -11.05
C ALA A 352 -78.00 172.34 -10.77
N ASP A 353 -78.41 172.71 -9.56
CA ASP A 353 -79.76 172.56 -9.03
C ASP A 353 -80.83 173.17 -9.99
N GLU A 354 -82.09 172.75 -10.04
CA GLU A 354 -82.89 171.97 -9.09
C GLU A 354 -84.18 171.51 -9.83
N ILE A 355 -84.75 170.34 -9.53
CA ILE A 355 -86.17 170.08 -9.88
C ILE A 355 -86.85 169.29 -8.76
N THR A 356 -87.78 169.92 -8.02
CA THR A 356 -88.72 169.18 -7.15
C THR A 356 -89.95 168.72 -7.95
N SER A 357 -89.71 167.79 -8.87
CA SER A 357 -90.65 166.92 -9.60
C SER A 357 -89.80 166.03 -10.53
N GLY A 358 -90.08 164.76 -10.82
CA GLY A 358 -91.21 163.87 -10.56
C GLY A 358 -91.26 162.84 -11.71
N THR A 359 -91.79 161.61 -11.49
CA THR A 359 -92.00 160.53 -12.51
C THR A 359 -90.70 159.97 -13.17
N SER A 360 -90.56 158.82 -13.83
CA SER A 360 -91.24 157.49 -13.98
C SER A 360 -90.36 156.63 -14.94
N SER A 361 -90.31 155.28 -15.02
CA SER A 361 -90.80 154.11 -14.23
C SER A 361 -90.31 152.79 -14.92
N CYS A 362 -90.55 151.60 -14.33
CA CYS A 362 -90.40 150.24 -14.96
C CYS A 362 -88.95 149.71 -15.20
N SER A 363 -88.54 148.55 -14.62
CA SER A 363 -88.62 147.14 -15.13
C SER A 363 -87.40 146.70 -15.97
N SER A 364 -86.85 145.48 -15.98
CA SER A 364 -87.13 144.19 -15.31
C SER A 364 -85.96 143.17 -15.46
N VAL A 365 -85.88 142.22 -14.51
CA VAL A 365 -85.23 140.85 -14.44
C VAL A 365 -85.06 140.01 -15.75
N PRO A 366 -84.49 138.77 -15.76
CA PRO A 366 -83.47 138.05 -14.93
C PRO A 366 -82.47 137.17 -15.78
N LEU A 367 -81.58 136.35 -15.16
CA LEU A 367 -81.60 134.85 -15.26
C LEU A 367 -80.42 134.08 -14.61
N GLN A 368 -80.66 132.79 -14.38
CA GLN A 368 -79.82 131.76 -13.72
C GLN A 368 -80.13 130.39 -14.36
N LYS A 369 -79.14 129.50 -14.64
CA LYS A 369 -79.14 128.03 -14.34
C LYS A 369 -78.10 127.15 -15.07
N LEU A 370 -77.54 126.23 -14.28
CA LEU A 370 -77.06 124.85 -14.50
C LEU A 370 -77.38 124.08 -15.80
N ARG A 371 -76.47 123.15 -16.18
CA ARG A 371 -76.80 121.75 -16.57
C ARG A 371 -75.60 120.78 -16.48
N GLU A 372 -75.89 119.49 -16.22
CA GLU A 372 -74.98 118.34 -16.08
C GLU A 372 -74.94 117.38 -17.31
N GLU A 373 -73.97 116.45 -17.26
CA GLU A 373 -73.91 115.06 -17.81
C GLU A 373 -73.94 114.74 -19.32
N ASN A 374 -72.96 113.91 -19.73
CA ASN A 374 -73.03 112.62 -20.48
C ASN A 374 -71.57 112.20 -20.90
N GLY A 375 -71.14 110.93 -21.03
CA GLY A 375 -71.75 109.63 -20.69
C GLY A 375 -71.21 108.45 -21.55
N ARG A 376 -70.48 107.49 -20.94
CA ARG A 376 -70.18 106.09 -21.39
C ARG A 376 -69.23 105.88 -22.60
N PHE A 377 -68.15 105.09 -22.51
CA PHE A 377 -68.02 103.59 -22.61
C PHE A 377 -68.49 103.02 -23.98
N PRO A 378 -67.84 101.97 -24.59
CA PRO A 378 -67.50 100.74 -23.84
C PRO A 378 -66.35 99.79 -24.34
N ARG A 379 -66.04 98.79 -23.48
CA ARG A 379 -65.62 97.39 -23.77
C ARG A 379 -64.29 97.12 -24.52
N CYS A 380 -63.65 95.94 -24.46
CA CYS A 380 -63.65 94.74 -23.59
C CYS A 380 -62.85 93.65 -24.34
N LEU A 381 -62.48 92.60 -23.59
CA LEU A 381 -62.16 91.22 -23.97
C LEU A 381 -60.67 90.86 -24.07
N SER A 382 -60.20 89.68 -23.62
CA SER A 382 -60.60 88.74 -22.54
C SER A 382 -59.74 87.47 -22.64
N GLN A 383 -59.66 86.66 -21.57
CA GLN A 383 -59.30 85.21 -21.60
C GLN A 383 -57.83 84.91 -21.99
N THR A 384 -57.15 83.83 -21.56
CA THR A 384 -57.43 82.58 -20.80
C THR A 384 -56.04 81.96 -20.43
N ARG A 385 -55.80 80.97 -19.56
CA ARG A 385 -56.53 80.27 -18.48
C ARG A 385 -55.66 79.09 -17.97
N GLU A 386 -55.54 78.89 -16.65
CA GLU A 386 -55.22 77.64 -15.89
C GLU A 386 -54.00 76.79 -16.40
N VAL A 387 -53.46 75.70 -15.82
CA VAL A 387 -53.85 74.63 -14.88
C VAL A 387 -52.51 74.20 -14.16
N SER A 388 -52.42 73.99 -12.84
CA SER A 388 -52.48 72.68 -12.11
C SER A 388 -51.67 71.52 -12.76
N SER A 389 -51.06 70.52 -12.09
CA SER A 389 -50.76 70.17 -10.68
C SER A 389 -50.18 68.72 -10.62
N PHE A 390 -49.66 68.27 -9.47
CA PHE A 390 -49.37 66.85 -9.10
C PHE A 390 -48.21 66.17 -9.86
N SER A 391 -47.19 65.53 -9.23
CA SER A 391 -47.08 64.41 -8.27
C SER A 391 -46.82 63.04 -8.92
N VAL A 392 -45.66 62.45 -8.64
CA VAL A 392 -45.26 61.02 -8.78
C VAL A 392 -44.17 60.81 -7.70
N VAL A 393 -44.17 59.92 -6.69
CA VAL A 393 -44.74 58.57 -6.42
C VAL A 393 -43.99 57.41 -7.10
N SER A 394 -43.05 56.80 -6.37
CA SER A 394 -42.90 55.34 -6.08
C SER A 394 -41.60 55.12 -5.28
N GLN A 395 -41.50 54.38 -4.16
CA GLN A 395 -41.70 52.91 -3.94
C GLN A 395 -40.80 52.03 -4.85
N ALA A 396 -40.15 50.96 -4.40
CA ALA A 396 -40.12 50.21 -3.14
C ALA A 396 -38.68 49.61 -2.95
N GLN A 397 -38.07 49.49 -1.76
CA GLN A 397 -38.32 48.55 -0.64
C GLN A 397 -38.06 47.06 -0.96
N ALA A 398 -36.99 46.48 -0.40
CA ALA A 398 -36.81 45.03 -0.20
C ALA A 398 -35.76 44.73 0.89
N PRO A 399 -36.07 43.98 1.96
CA PRO A 399 -35.11 43.43 2.92
C PRO A 399 -34.78 41.95 2.66
N SER A 400 -33.81 41.42 3.42
CA SER A 400 -33.39 40.01 3.52
C SER A 400 -34.26 39.24 4.56
N PRO A 401 -33.94 38.01 5.05
CA PRO A 401 -33.28 36.81 4.47
C PRO A 401 -33.98 35.43 4.79
N ALA A 402 -33.86 34.42 3.88
CA ALA A 402 -33.85 32.94 4.16
C ALA A 402 -35.05 32.33 5.00
N PRO A 403 -35.06 31.06 5.50
CA PRO A 403 -34.24 29.85 5.24
C PRO A 403 -35.00 28.47 5.14
N LYS A 404 -34.25 27.42 4.73
CA LYS A 404 -34.26 25.99 5.21
C LYS A 404 -35.40 24.96 4.92
N VAL A 405 -34.93 23.68 4.97
CA VAL A 405 -35.60 22.36 5.19
C VAL A 405 -36.14 21.60 3.97
N GLY A 406 -35.81 20.28 3.90
CA GLY A 406 -36.69 19.27 3.29
C GLY A 406 -35.97 18.21 2.42
N GLY A 407 -35.48 17.13 3.01
CA GLY A 407 -35.08 15.93 2.25
C GLY A 407 -36.23 14.91 2.16
N LEU A 408 -36.27 14.12 1.09
CA LEU A 408 -37.16 12.96 0.96
C LEU A 408 -36.42 11.76 0.36
N LEU A 409 -36.52 10.63 1.06
CA LEU A 409 -36.23 9.29 0.56
C LEU A 409 -37.41 8.82 -0.30
N PHE A 410 -37.15 8.01 -1.33
CA PHE A 410 -38.20 7.23 -1.99
C PHE A 410 -37.72 5.79 -2.19
N GLY A 411 -38.38 4.85 -1.52
CA GLY A 411 -38.18 3.41 -1.72
C GLY A 411 -39.17 2.88 -2.76
N ASN A 412 -38.72 2.01 -3.66
CA ASN A 412 -39.54 1.42 -4.72
C ASN A 412 -40.05 0.01 -4.32
N PRO A 413 -41.37 -0.25 -4.31
CA PRO A 413 -41.94 -1.52 -3.87
C PRO A 413 -42.13 -2.53 -5.01
N TYR A 414 -41.05 -3.14 -5.49
CA TYR A 414 -41.11 -4.38 -6.28
C TYR A 414 -39.99 -5.33 -5.86
N CYS A 415 -40.34 -6.34 -5.05
CA CYS A 415 -39.42 -7.39 -4.64
C CYS A 415 -39.44 -8.51 -5.68
N ALA A 416 -38.53 -8.45 -6.65
CA ALA A 416 -38.21 -9.58 -7.53
C ALA A 416 -37.24 -10.53 -6.81
N SER A 417 -37.36 -11.84 -7.09
CA SER A 417 -36.67 -12.92 -6.39
C SER A 417 -35.23 -13.07 -6.87
N ILE A 418 -34.37 -12.10 -6.56
CA ILE A 418 -32.99 -12.09 -7.04
C ILE A 418 -32.15 -13.13 -6.29
N THR A 419 -31.77 -14.21 -6.98
CA THR A 419 -30.70 -15.13 -6.57
C THR A 419 -29.35 -14.42 -6.63
N LYS A 420 -28.69 -14.33 -5.47
CA LYS A 420 -27.35 -13.71 -5.32
C LYS A 420 -26.36 -14.75 -4.86
N CYS A 421 -25.16 -14.77 -5.45
CA CYS A 421 -24.08 -15.59 -4.92
C CYS A 421 -23.66 -15.05 -3.53
N PRO A 422 -23.64 -15.87 -2.46
CA PRO A 422 -23.30 -15.42 -1.11
C PRO A 422 -21.82 -15.03 -0.94
N MET A 423 -20.96 -15.40 -1.89
CA MET A 423 -19.50 -15.20 -1.82
C MET A 423 -18.99 -13.95 -2.54
N CYS A 424 -19.68 -13.50 -3.59
CA CYS A 424 -19.28 -12.33 -4.40
C CYS A 424 -20.38 -11.26 -4.57
N ALA A 425 -21.60 -11.53 -4.10
CA ALA A 425 -22.78 -10.69 -4.26
C ALA A 425 -23.25 -10.44 -5.72
N ASP A 426 -22.71 -11.20 -6.69
CA ASP A 426 -23.19 -11.19 -8.08
C ASP A 426 -24.69 -11.54 -8.14
N VAL A 427 -25.40 -10.81 -9.01
CA VAL A 427 -26.85 -10.86 -9.20
C VAL A 427 -27.16 -11.63 -10.47
N PHE A 428 -27.88 -12.75 -10.34
CA PHE A 428 -28.26 -13.60 -11.47
C PHE A 428 -29.73 -13.39 -11.89
N PRO A 429 -30.07 -13.55 -13.18
CA PRO A 429 -31.47 -13.57 -13.63
C PRO A 429 -32.25 -14.77 -13.03
N GLU A 430 -33.58 -14.65 -12.95
CA GLU A 430 -34.45 -15.70 -12.39
C GLU A 430 -34.40 -17.03 -13.18
N ASP A 431 -33.96 -17.00 -14.45
CA ASP A 431 -33.88 -18.17 -15.34
C ASP A 431 -32.49 -18.84 -15.40
N ILE A 432 -31.58 -18.58 -14.45
CA ILE A 432 -30.24 -19.20 -14.48
C ILE A 432 -30.30 -20.72 -14.28
N GLU A 433 -29.68 -21.44 -15.20
CA GLU A 433 -29.53 -22.90 -15.15
C GLU A 433 -28.72 -23.31 -13.91
N THR A 434 -29.25 -24.24 -13.10
CA THR A 434 -28.68 -24.58 -11.78
C THR A 434 -27.20 -24.95 -11.83
N SER A 435 -26.78 -25.63 -12.89
CA SER A 435 -25.38 -25.99 -13.18
C SER A 435 -24.44 -24.79 -13.29
N GLN A 436 -24.92 -23.66 -13.82
CA GLN A 436 -24.12 -22.44 -13.99
C GLN A 436 -23.97 -21.69 -12.66
N TYR A 437 -25.02 -21.69 -11.84
CA TYR A 437 -24.96 -21.15 -10.48
C TYR A 437 -24.04 -21.99 -9.56
N GLU A 438 -24.14 -23.32 -9.62
CA GLU A 438 -23.26 -24.23 -8.89
C GLU A 438 -21.80 -24.08 -9.32
N ALA A 439 -21.53 -23.96 -10.63
CA ALA A 439 -20.18 -23.70 -11.15
C ALA A 439 -19.61 -22.37 -10.63
N GLN A 440 -20.42 -21.30 -10.54
CA GLN A 440 -19.97 -20.03 -9.95
C GLN A 440 -19.62 -20.19 -8.46
N VAL A 441 -20.47 -20.87 -7.68
CA VAL A 441 -20.20 -21.11 -6.24
C VAL A 441 -18.94 -21.95 -6.05
N GLN A 442 -18.79 -23.03 -6.83
CA GLN A 442 -17.57 -23.85 -6.87
C GLN A 442 -16.33 -23.02 -7.27
N SER A 443 -16.48 -22.03 -8.15
CA SER A 443 -15.39 -21.13 -8.54
C SER A 443 -14.84 -20.29 -7.38
N HIS A 444 -15.56 -20.17 -6.25
CA HIS A 444 -15.11 -19.50 -5.03
C HIS A 444 -14.50 -20.43 -3.98
N LEU A 445 -14.42 -21.74 -4.24
CA LEU A 445 -13.88 -22.74 -3.32
C LEU A 445 -12.50 -23.27 -3.78
N LEU A 446 -11.71 -23.74 -2.82
CA LEU A 446 -10.47 -24.50 -2.97
C LEU A 446 -10.68 -25.84 -2.27
N GLU A 447 -10.39 -26.95 -2.94
CA GLU A 447 -10.52 -28.30 -2.36
C GLU A 447 -9.13 -28.86 -2.06
N CYS A 448 -8.96 -29.44 -0.87
CA CYS A 448 -7.71 -30.08 -0.49
C CYS A 448 -7.56 -31.44 -1.19
N PRO A 449 -6.50 -31.67 -1.99
CA PRO A 449 -6.33 -32.91 -2.75
C PRO A 449 -6.00 -34.13 -1.88
N LEU A 450 -5.76 -33.95 -0.57
CA LEU A 450 -5.34 -35.00 0.36
C LEU A 450 -6.49 -35.50 1.26
N CYS A 451 -7.52 -34.68 1.50
CA CYS A 451 -8.66 -35.04 2.36
C CYS A 451 -10.04 -34.53 1.90
N SER A 452 -10.13 -33.87 0.74
CA SER A 452 -11.37 -33.30 0.19
C SER A 452 -12.08 -32.25 1.06
N GLU A 453 -11.41 -31.66 2.05
CA GLU A 453 -11.94 -30.46 2.73
C GLU A 453 -11.98 -29.26 1.79
N THR A 454 -13.04 -28.45 1.89
CA THR A 454 -13.26 -27.28 1.03
C THR A 454 -13.13 -25.96 1.80
N PHE A 455 -12.45 -25.00 1.18
CA PHE A 455 -12.06 -23.71 1.77
C PHE A 455 -12.49 -22.57 0.84
N GLU A 456 -12.86 -21.42 1.39
CA GLU A 456 -13.16 -20.24 0.59
C GLU A 456 -11.88 -19.63 -0.01
N LYS A 457 -11.87 -19.28 -1.31
CA LYS A 457 -10.73 -18.61 -1.98
C LYS A 457 -10.31 -17.29 -1.33
N SER A 458 -11.25 -16.60 -0.68
CA SER A 458 -11.01 -15.40 0.14
C SER A 458 -10.11 -15.67 1.36
N LYS A 459 -10.09 -16.91 1.86
CA LYS A 459 -9.36 -17.36 3.05
C LYS A 459 -8.15 -18.23 2.68
N LYS A 460 -7.45 -17.91 1.57
CA LYS A 460 -6.32 -18.69 1.04
C LYS A 460 -5.29 -19.10 2.10
N GLN A 461 -4.97 -18.23 3.07
CA GLN A 461 -4.03 -18.55 4.15
C GLN A 461 -4.43 -19.83 4.92
N LEU A 462 -5.72 -20.03 5.23
CA LEU A 462 -6.18 -21.21 5.95
C LEU A 462 -6.05 -22.50 5.12
N PHE A 463 -6.20 -22.39 3.79
CA PHE A 463 -5.97 -23.50 2.87
C PHE A 463 -4.47 -23.82 2.78
N ASP A 464 -3.62 -22.80 2.62
CA ASP A 464 -2.16 -22.97 2.56
C ASP A 464 -1.61 -23.57 3.89
N ASP A 465 -2.12 -23.11 5.04
CA ASP A 465 -1.80 -23.65 6.38
C ASP A 465 -2.28 -25.11 6.54
N HIS A 466 -3.50 -25.43 6.09
CA HIS A 466 -4.05 -26.80 6.11
C HIS A 466 -3.22 -27.76 5.23
N ILE A 467 -2.85 -27.36 4.02
CA ILE A 467 -1.99 -28.15 3.13
C ILE A 467 -0.63 -28.43 3.81
N PHE A 468 -0.08 -27.45 4.54
CA PHE A 468 1.17 -27.62 5.27
C PHE A 468 1.07 -28.64 6.40
N CYS A 469 -0.07 -28.75 7.09
CA CYS A 469 -0.28 -29.76 8.14
C CYS A 469 -0.14 -31.20 7.62
N HIS A 470 -0.59 -31.52 6.40
CA HIS A 470 -0.40 -32.85 5.78
C HIS A 470 1.08 -33.19 5.48
N GLY A 471 1.98 -32.20 5.51
CA GLY A 471 3.42 -32.40 5.36
C GLY A 471 4.18 -32.52 6.69
N LEU A 472 3.47 -32.57 7.82
CA LEU A 472 4.04 -32.70 9.17
C LEU A 472 3.69 -34.05 9.84
N GLU A 473 2.86 -34.87 9.19
CA GLU A 473 2.61 -36.29 9.52
C GLU A 473 3.50 -37.21 8.66
#